data_AF-A0A8C3T4X3-F1
#
_entry.id   AF-A0A8C3T4X3-F1
#
_cell.length_a   1.000
_cell.length_b   1.000
_cell.length_c   1.000
_cell.angle_alpha   90.00
_cell.angle_beta   90.00
_cell.angle_gamma   90.00
#
_symmetry.space_group_name_H-M   'P 1'
#
loop_
_entity.id
_entity.type
_entity.pdbx_description
1 polymer ?
#
loop_
_entity_poly.entity_id
_entity_poly.type
_entity_poly.pdbx_seq_one_letter_code
_entity_poly.pdbx_strand_id
1 'polypeptide(L)'
;MQPWREVSALVLVAILWGGTNPFLKTGTEGLEKVKQRNRVLQLLAEMKFLCLNYKYMVPFLFNQCGSMIYYLTLASTDLSLAVPLCNSLALIVTVVTGKILGEDIGGKSKSYFSAMLLYIYTVGKLQKVRILSCECFRGGKKPSKLKA
;
A
#
# COMPACT_ATOMS: atom_id res chain seq x y z
N MET A 1 0.02 25.81 6.35
CA MET A 1 0.79 25.59 5.11
C MET A 1 2.21 25.15 5.46
N GLN A 2 2.47 23.84 5.54
CA GLN A 2 3.83 23.28 5.57
C GLN A 2 3.84 21.97 4.77
N PRO A 3 3.89 22.05 3.42
CA PRO A 3 3.85 20.87 2.54
C PRO A 3 4.98 19.86 2.84
N TRP A 4 6.09 20.33 3.42
CA TRP A 4 7.22 19.50 3.84
C TRP A 4 6.87 18.43 4.89
N ARG A 5 5.90 18.71 5.79
CA ARG A 5 5.46 17.75 6.80
C ARG A 5 4.66 16.60 6.18
N GLU A 6 3.84 16.91 5.18
CA GLU A 6 3.04 15.91 4.47
C GLU A 6 3.92 15.04 3.58
N VAL A 7 4.85 15.66 2.85
CA VAL A 7 5.82 14.93 2.01
C VAL A 7 6.70 14.00 2.87
N SER A 8 7.22 14.49 4.00
CA SER A 8 8.00 13.63 4.91
C SER A 8 7.16 12.49 5.50
N ALA A 9 5.89 12.74 5.86
CA ALA A 9 4.98 11.68 6.31
C ALA A 9 4.72 10.64 5.21
N LEU A 10 4.47 11.06 3.96
CA LEU A 10 4.29 10.15 2.83
C LEU A 10 5.55 9.32 2.53
N VAL A 11 6.73 9.93 2.64
CA VAL A 11 8.01 9.23 2.49
C VAL A 11 8.19 8.19 3.59
N LEU A 12 7.89 8.54 4.86
CA LEU A 12 7.96 7.60 5.97
C LEU A 12 6.97 6.43 5.80
N VAL A 13 5.74 6.70 5.37
CA VAL A 13 4.75 5.65 5.07
C VAL A 13 5.25 4.73 3.97
N ALA A 14 5.79 5.28 2.89
CA ALA A 14 6.33 4.48 1.79
C ALA A 14 7.52 3.62 2.23
N ILE A 15 8.39 4.14 3.09
CA ILE A 15 9.51 3.39 3.66
C ILE A 15 8.99 2.27 4.57
N LEU A 16 8.02 2.56 5.41
CA LEU A 16 7.40 1.59 6.30
C LEU A 16 6.75 0.47 5.49
N TRP A 17 5.83 0.79 4.59
CA TRP A 17 5.16 -0.21 3.74
C TRP A 17 6.13 -0.99 2.85
N GLY A 18 7.05 -0.30 2.17
CA GLY A 18 7.98 -0.95 1.27
C GLY A 18 9.01 -1.81 1.99
N GLY A 19 9.48 -1.35 3.15
CA GLY A 19 10.47 -2.04 3.96
C GLY A 19 9.89 -3.25 4.69
N THR A 20 8.66 -3.16 5.23
CA THR A 20 8.06 -4.26 5.98
C THR A 20 7.68 -5.46 5.11
N ASN A 21 7.40 -5.25 3.82
CA ASN A 21 6.92 -6.30 2.92
C ASN A 21 7.88 -7.50 2.76
N PRO A 22 9.18 -7.31 2.49
CA PRO A 22 10.16 -8.40 2.50
C PRO A 22 10.29 -9.07 3.87
N PHE A 23 10.29 -8.30 4.97
CA PHE A 23 10.39 -8.87 6.32
C PHE A 23 9.17 -9.70 6.71
N LEU A 24 7.96 -9.30 6.32
CA LEU A 24 6.73 -10.07 6.50
C LEU A 24 6.84 -11.43 5.81
N LYS A 25 7.37 -11.45 4.58
CA LYS A 25 7.59 -12.68 3.82
C LYS A 25 8.59 -13.61 4.53
N THR A 26 9.72 -13.09 5.00
CA THR A 26 10.68 -13.87 5.80
C THR A 26 10.08 -14.32 7.14
N GLY A 27 9.23 -13.50 7.78
CA GLY A 27 8.53 -13.83 9.02
C GLY A 27 7.47 -14.94 8.84
N THR A 28 7.00 -15.18 7.63
CA THR A 28 6.10 -16.30 7.32
C THR A 28 6.84 -17.61 6.99
N GLU A 29 8.17 -17.58 6.87
CA GLU A 29 8.95 -18.80 6.63
C GLU A 29 8.81 -19.77 7.82
N GLY A 30 8.34 -20.98 7.53
CA GLY A 30 8.04 -22.00 8.55
C GLY A 30 6.56 -22.12 8.91
N LEU A 31 5.69 -21.22 8.43
CA LEU A 31 4.24 -21.36 8.57
C LEU A 31 3.72 -22.67 7.94
N GLU A 32 4.31 -23.09 6.81
CA GLU A 32 3.97 -24.34 6.10
C GLU A 32 4.21 -25.61 6.92
N LYS A 33 5.05 -25.54 7.97
CA LYS A 33 5.31 -26.67 8.88
C LYS A 33 4.20 -26.84 9.92
N VAL A 34 3.32 -25.85 10.07
CA VAL A 34 2.20 -25.88 11.00
C VAL A 34 1.00 -26.53 10.31
N LYS A 35 0.91 -27.86 10.36
CA LYS A 35 -0.23 -28.62 9.82
C LYS A 35 -1.10 -29.16 10.95
N GLN A 36 -2.41 -28.92 10.85
CA GLN A 36 -3.41 -29.44 11.78
C GLN A 36 -4.51 -30.17 11.02
N ARG A 37 -5.18 -31.09 11.71
CA ARG A 37 -6.22 -31.96 11.11
C ARG A 37 -7.50 -31.20 10.74
N ASN A 38 -7.81 -30.13 11.47
CA ASN A 38 -9.01 -29.31 11.27
C ASN A 38 -8.63 -27.90 10.79
N ARG A 39 -9.40 -27.34 9.84
CA ARG A 39 -9.15 -26.01 9.28
C ARG A 39 -9.15 -24.88 10.32
N VAL A 40 -10.04 -24.95 11.31
CA VAL A 40 -10.11 -23.92 12.38
C VAL A 40 -8.88 -23.98 13.30
N LEU A 41 -8.47 -25.20 13.68
CA LEU A 41 -7.26 -25.41 14.48
C LEU A 41 -5.99 -25.07 13.70
N GLN A 42 -5.99 -25.28 12.39
CA GLN A 42 -4.92 -24.87 11.50
C GLN A 42 -4.81 -23.35 11.46
N LEU A 43 -5.92 -22.63 11.23
CA LEU A 43 -5.95 -21.17 11.27
C LEU A 43 -5.52 -20.62 12.63
N LEU A 44 -5.97 -21.21 13.74
CA LEU A 44 -5.54 -20.80 15.08
C LEU A 44 -4.06 -21.07 15.33
N ALA A 45 -3.53 -22.19 14.85
CA ALA A 45 -2.12 -22.53 15.00
C ALA A 45 -1.22 -21.63 14.13
N GLU A 46 -1.65 -21.33 12.90
CA GLU A 46 -1.00 -20.38 12.00
C GLU A 46 -1.03 -18.96 12.59
N MET A 47 -2.20 -18.51 13.07
CA MET A 47 -2.35 -17.23 13.77
C MET A 47 -1.45 -17.16 15.00
N LYS A 48 -1.41 -18.21 15.83
CA LYS A 48 -0.54 -18.27 17.00
C LYS A 48 0.93 -18.23 16.63
N PHE A 49 1.34 -18.94 15.58
CA PHE A 49 2.72 -18.93 15.09
C PHE A 49 3.13 -17.53 14.61
N LEU A 50 2.28 -16.89 13.81
CA LEU A 50 2.50 -15.53 13.32
C LEU A 50 2.53 -14.52 14.46
N CYS A 51 1.62 -14.65 15.42
CA CYS A 51 1.55 -13.74 16.57
C CYS A 51 2.74 -13.88 17.52
N LEU A 52 3.30 -15.08 17.68
CA LEU A 52 4.47 -15.30 18.52
C LEU A 52 5.80 -15.04 17.79
N ASN A 53 5.77 -14.95 16.46
CA ASN A 53 6.97 -14.65 15.69
C ASN A 53 7.25 -13.14 15.68
N TYR A 54 8.20 -12.70 16.51
CA TYR A 54 8.61 -11.30 16.56
C TYR A 54 9.09 -10.78 15.19
N LYS A 55 9.70 -11.64 14.36
CA LYS A 55 10.15 -11.28 13.00
C LYS A 55 8.98 -10.94 12.07
N TYR A 56 7.78 -11.39 12.38
CA TYR A 56 6.54 -11.05 11.68
C TYR A 56 5.79 -9.91 12.37
N MET A 57 5.65 -9.97 13.69
CA MET A 57 4.85 -9.01 14.46
C MET A 57 5.42 -7.59 14.39
N VAL A 58 6.74 -7.42 14.50
CA VAL A 58 7.39 -6.10 14.43
C VAL A 58 7.10 -5.41 13.08
N PRO A 59 7.39 -6.02 11.92
CA PRO A 59 7.06 -5.39 10.64
C PRO A 59 5.55 -5.26 10.41
N PHE A 60 4.71 -6.17 10.93
CA PHE A 60 3.26 -6.03 10.87
C PHE A 60 2.76 -4.76 11.61
N LEU A 61 3.26 -4.51 12.82
CA LEU A 61 2.90 -3.30 13.59
C LEU A 61 3.37 -2.03 12.89
N PHE A 62 4.59 -2.03 12.33
CA PHE A 62 5.09 -0.90 11.55
C PHE A 62 4.26 -0.63 10.29
N ASN A 63 3.81 -1.68 9.61
CA ASN A 63 2.91 -1.58 8.46
C ASN A 63 1.54 -0.96 8.85
N GLN A 64 1.02 -1.32 10.02
CA GLN A 64 -0.23 -0.76 10.56
C GLN A 64 -0.07 0.70 10.99
N CYS A 65 1.05 1.05 11.63
CA CYS A 65 1.41 2.44 11.96
C CYS A 65 1.53 3.29 10.70
N GLY A 66 2.14 2.74 9.63
CA GLY A 66 2.18 3.40 8.32
C GLY A 66 0.79 3.73 7.78
N SER A 67 -0.17 2.81 7.93
CA SER A 67 -1.56 3.07 7.54
C SER A 67 -2.21 4.20 8.35
N MET A 68 -1.96 4.27 9.66
CA MET A 68 -2.49 5.34 10.52
C MET A 68 -1.93 6.71 10.13
N ILE A 69 -0.61 6.81 9.92
CA ILE A 69 0.06 8.03 9.47
C ILE A 69 -0.45 8.44 8.08
N TYR A 70 -0.67 7.46 7.20
CA TYR A 70 -1.23 7.68 5.87
C TYR A 70 -2.62 8.29 5.93
N TYR A 71 -3.53 7.72 6.74
CA TYR A 71 -4.89 8.26 6.88
C TYR A 71 -4.91 9.69 7.44
N LEU A 72 -4.06 9.99 8.42
CA LEU A 72 -3.93 11.34 8.98
C LEU A 72 -3.40 12.34 7.95
N THR A 73 -2.47 11.91 7.10
CA THR A 73 -1.89 12.75 6.04
C THR A 73 -2.90 12.96 4.90
N LEU A 74 -3.65 11.92 4.55
CA LEU A 74 -4.67 11.93 3.49
C LEU A 74 -5.84 12.87 3.80
N ALA A 75 -6.11 13.14 5.08
CA ALA A 75 -7.11 14.13 5.50
C ALA A 75 -6.72 15.58 5.17
N SER A 76 -5.43 15.85 4.93
CA SER A 76 -4.89 17.20 4.73
C SER A 76 -4.31 17.46 3.34
N THR A 77 -3.99 16.42 2.56
CA THR A 77 -3.34 16.50 1.24
C THR A 77 -4.30 16.12 0.10
N ASP A 78 -4.11 16.69 -1.10
CA ASP A 78 -4.82 16.27 -2.33
C ASP A 78 -4.61 14.76 -2.63
N LEU A 79 -5.66 13.98 -2.41
CA LEU A 79 -5.68 12.51 -2.58
C LEU A 79 -5.21 12.04 -3.96
N SER A 80 -5.38 12.85 -5.00
CA SER A 80 -5.02 12.48 -6.38
C SER A 80 -3.52 12.43 -6.63
N LEU A 81 -2.68 13.03 -5.77
CA LEU A 81 -1.21 13.00 -5.92
C LEU A 81 -0.53 12.19 -4.82
N ALA A 82 -1.09 12.14 -3.62
CA ALA A 82 -0.53 11.38 -2.51
C ALA A 82 -0.53 9.86 -2.77
N VAL A 83 -1.62 9.31 -3.32
CA VAL A 83 -1.78 7.86 -3.54
C VAL A 83 -0.77 7.31 -4.56
N PRO A 84 -0.61 7.91 -5.77
CA PRO A 84 0.37 7.41 -6.74
C PRO A 84 1.82 7.58 -6.26
N LEU A 85 2.14 8.67 -5.57
CA LEU A 85 3.49 8.94 -5.07
C LEU A 85 3.90 7.97 -3.97
N CYS A 86 3.03 7.75 -2.97
CA CYS A 86 3.32 6.86 -1.85
C CYS A 86 3.53 5.41 -2.30
N ASN A 87 2.70 4.92 -3.23
CA ASN A 87 2.83 3.57 -3.76
C ASN A 87 4.07 3.39 -4.66
N SER A 88 4.38 4.38 -5.52
CA SER A 88 5.59 4.33 -6.36
C SER A 88 6.84 4.29 -5.49
N LEU A 89 6.88 5.10 -4.43
CA LEU A 89 7.98 5.11 -3.49
C LEU A 89 8.06 3.82 -2.66
N ALA A 90 6.93 3.26 -2.24
CA ALA A 90 6.88 1.98 -1.53
C ALA A 90 7.43 0.83 -2.39
N LEU A 91 7.14 0.82 -3.71
CA LEU A 91 7.72 -0.15 -4.63
C LEU A 91 9.24 -0.01 -4.73
N ILE A 92 9.76 1.22 -4.84
CA ILE A 92 11.21 1.48 -4.86
C ILE A 92 11.86 0.96 -3.57
N VAL A 93 11.28 1.29 -2.41
CA VAL A 93 11.80 0.82 -1.11
C VAL A 93 11.73 -0.71 -1.01
N THR A 94 10.66 -1.33 -1.50
CA THR A 94 10.52 -2.80 -1.52
C THR A 94 11.65 -3.44 -2.33
N VAL A 95 11.95 -2.89 -3.51
CA VAL A 95 13.04 -3.38 -4.36
C VAL A 95 14.39 -3.20 -3.68
N VAL A 96 14.64 -2.04 -3.07
CA VAL A 96 15.89 -1.77 -2.34
C VAL A 96 16.04 -2.71 -1.14
N THR A 97 14.97 -2.90 -0.37
CA THR A 97 14.97 -3.78 0.81
C THR A 97 15.14 -5.24 0.43
N GLY A 98 14.50 -5.69 -0.65
CA GLY A 98 14.70 -7.04 -1.19
C GLY A 98 16.15 -7.28 -1.68
N LYS A 99 16.79 -6.27 -2.27
CA LYS A 99 18.23 -6.32 -2.61
C LYS A 99 19.11 -6.41 -1.36
N ILE A 100 18.81 -5.64 -0.32
CA ILE A 100 19.54 -5.69 0.97
C ILE A 100 19.39 -7.07 1.63
N LEU A 101 18.21 -7.70 1.50
CA LEU A 101 17.96 -9.05 2.00
C LEU A 101 18.65 -10.16 1.18
N GLY A 102 19.31 -9.83 0.07
CA GLY A 102 19.98 -10.79 -0.79
C GLY A 102 19.03 -11.59 -1.69
N GLU A 103 17.77 -11.17 -1.87
CA GLU A 103 16.92 -11.75 -2.91
C GLU A 103 17.49 -11.36 -4.28
N ASP A 104 17.81 -12.35 -5.13
CA ASP A 104 18.21 -12.11 -6.51
C ASP A 104 17.00 -11.61 -7.32
N ILE A 105 16.82 -10.29 -7.33
CA ILE A 105 15.72 -9.61 -8.03
C ILE A 105 15.99 -9.53 -9.55
N GLY A 106 17.17 -9.97 -10.01
CA GLY A 106 17.61 -9.88 -11.40
C GLY A 106 16.64 -10.49 -12.41
N GLY A 107 15.97 -11.60 -12.06
CA GLY A 107 14.98 -12.27 -12.93
C GLY A 107 13.51 -11.84 -12.72
N LYS A 108 13.17 -11.24 -11.56
CA LYS A 108 11.79 -10.87 -11.19
C LYS A 108 11.37 -9.48 -11.66
N SER A 109 12.30 -8.70 -12.21
CA SER A 109 12.10 -7.35 -12.75
C SER A 109 10.90 -7.22 -13.70
N LYS A 110 10.60 -8.26 -14.49
CA LYS A 110 9.41 -8.28 -15.37
C LYS A 110 8.09 -8.33 -14.60
N SER A 111 8.07 -9.01 -13.45
CA SER A 111 6.89 -9.11 -12.59
C SER A 111 6.63 -7.78 -11.86
N TYR A 112 7.68 -7.10 -11.41
CA TYR A 112 7.56 -5.75 -10.84
C TYR A 112 7.17 -4.71 -11.86
N PHE A 113 7.72 -4.76 -13.08
CA PHE A 113 7.36 -3.84 -14.16
C PHE A 113 5.91 -4.06 -14.61
N SER A 114 5.47 -5.31 -14.69
CA SER A 114 4.07 -5.67 -14.93
C SER A 114 3.14 -5.17 -13.82
N ALA A 115 3.49 -5.39 -12.55
CA ALA A 115 2.74 -4.90 -11.41
C ALA A 115 2.69 -3.36 -11.37
N MET A 116 3.80 -2.69 -11.70
CA MET A 116 3.88 -1.23 -11.77
C MET A 116 3.06 -0.66 -12.93
N LEU A 117 3.08 -1.30 -14.11
CA LEU A 117 2.23 -0.92 -15.24
C LEU A 117 0.74 -1.15 -14.94
N LEU A 118 0.39 -2.29 -14.35
CA LEU A 118 -0.99 -2.58 -13.92
C LEU A 118 -1.45 -1.58 -12.85
N TYR A 119 -0.57 -1.21 -11.93
CA TYR A 119 -0.83 -0.20 -10.92
C TYR A 119 -1.05 1.19 -11.54
N ILE A 120 -0.16 1.65 -12.43
CA ILE A 120 -0.29 2.91 -13.18
C ILE A 120 -1.59 2.92 -13.98
N TYR A 121 -1.94 1.81 -14.63
CA TYR A 121 -3.20 1.67 -15.38
C TYR A 121 -4.42 1.78 -14.46
N THR A 122 -4.41 1.07 -13.34
CA THR A 122 -5.53 1.03 -12.38
C THR A 122 -5.73 2.39 -11.72
N VAL A 123 -4.65 3.02 -11.27
CA VAL A 123 -4.69 4.36 -10.66
C VAL A 123 -5.03 5.43 -11.70
N GLY A 124 -4.46 5.35 -12.91
CA GLY A 124 -4.82 6.25 -14.00
C GLY A 124 -6.30 6.17 -14.36
N LYS A 125 -6.88 4.95 -14.37
CA LYS A 125 -8.33 4.75 -14.53
C LYS A 125 -9.12 5.34 -13.37
N LEU A 126 -8.75 5.06 -12.12
CA LEU A 126 -9.45 5.58 -10.94
C LEU A 126 -9.39 7.12 -10.88
N GLN A 127 -8.24 7.70 -11.16
CA GLN A 127 -8.03 9.14 -11.13
C GLN A 127 -8.80 9.83 -12.27
N LYS A 128 -8.86 9.20 -13.46
CA LYS A 128 -9.73 9.66 -14.55
C LYS A 128 -11.21 9.59 -14.20
N VAL A 129 -11.67 8.50 -13.56
CA VAL A 129 -13.05 8.36 -13.07
C VAL A 129 -13.38 9.41 -12.00
N ARG A 130 -12.46 9.69 -11.08
CA ARG A 130 -12.64 10.71 -10.03
C ARG A 130 -12.66 12.13 -10.58
N ILE A 131 -11.78 12.44 -11.54
CA ILE A 131 -11.77 13.73 -12.24
C ILE A 131 -13.06 13.90 -13.06
N LEU A 132 -13.48 12.88 -13.82
CA LEU A 132 -14.76 12.89 -14.56
C LEU A 132 -15.96 13.04 -13.62
N SER A 133 -15.94 12.43 -12.43
CA SER A 133 -16.99 12.58 -11.44
C SER A 133 -17.02 14.00 -10.85
N CYS A 134 -15.84 14.60 -10.56
CA CYS A 134 -15.73 16.00 -10.15
C CYS A 134 -16.14 16.99 -11.26
N GLU A 135 -15.81 16.72 -12.52
CA GLU A 135 -16.22 17.51 -13.68
C GLU A 135 -17.72 17.36 -13.97
N CYS A 136 -18.31 16.18 -13.78
CA CYS A 136 -19.76 15.98 -13.87
C CYS A 136 -20.48 16.74 -12.75
N PHE A 137 -19.92 16.77 -11.54
CA PHE A 137 -20.45 17.55 -10.42
C PHE A 137 -20.29 19.07 -10.63
N ARG A 138 -19.18 19.51 -11.21
CA ARG A 138 -18.88 20.92 -11.49
C ARG A 138 -19.53 21.43 -12.79
N GLY A 139 -19.85 20.53 -13.70
CA GLY A 139 -20.55 20.74 -14.97
C GLY A 139 -22.08 20.69 -14.86
N GLY A 140 -22.61 20.56 -13.64
CA GLY A 140 -24.01 20.84 -13.32
C GLY A 140 -24.35 22.31 -13.54
N LYS A 141 -24.40 22.75 -14.81
CA LYS A 141 -25.27 23.87 -15.20
C LYS A 141 -26.66 23.49 -14.71
N LYS A 142 -27.17 24.22 -13.69
CA LYS A 142 -28.60 24.21 -13.37
C LYS A 142 -29.38 24.39 -14.67
N PRO A 143 -30.44 23.60 -14.94
CA PRO A 143 -31.36 23.93 -16.01
C PRO A 143 -31.94 25.31 -15.69
N SER A 144 -31.53 26.28 -16.50
CA SER A 144 -32.02 27.65 -16.46
C SER A 144 -33.50 27.63 -16.84
N LYS A 145 -34.34 27.80 -15.82
CA LYS A 145 -35.71 28.32 -15.83
C LYS A 145 -36.71 27.57 -16.74
N LEU A 146 -37.37 26.59 -16.12
CA LEU A 146 -38.82 26.47 -16.25
C LEU A 146 -39.44 27.56 -15.36
N LYS A 147 -39.94 28.64 -15.96
CA LYS A 147 -40.89 29.59 -15.34
C LYS A 147 -41.86 30.06 -16.41
N ALA A 148 -43.13 29.72 -16.18
CA ALA A 148 -44.37 30.16 -16.82
C ALA A 148 -44.58 29.71 -18.27
#